data_AF-A0A4S8QJQ3-F1
#
_entry.id   AF-A0A4S8QJQ3-F1
#
_cell.length_a   1.000
_cell.length_b   1.000
_cell.length_c   1.000
_cell.angle_alpha   90.00
_cell.angle_beta   90.00
_cell.angle_gamma   90.00
#
_symmetry.space_group_name_H-M   'P 1'
#
loop_
_entity.id
_entity.type
_entity.pdbx_description
1 polymer ?
#
loop_
_entity_poly.entity_id
_entity_poly.type
_entity_poly.pdbx_seq_one_letter_code
_entity_poly.pdbx_strand_id
1 'polypeptide(L)'
;MSSRFWTSEPMTREERARRANLPYAERQAEARAAREAYDQAQSDSRSETWYQESPPRRSRTHRSHAEAPPASSGNPQFFQGSPQPKSAKQQKQEQKAQKAAEKKHRQEAHRAAEEDARKEKKHFESMSQWDYAKQWRTSDRDAYGNAFDDFSASAAAFIKDNTQEFPRLKKHGCARNNCVRGEILGVCHHEVEMTLRGSGVFDEKMMKKERLRWHPDRWTGKGDLQIKANVLFQLIQRIIDGDVNA
;
A
#
# COMPACT_ATOMS: atom_id res chain seq x y z
N MET A 1 -35.96 -6.73 -18.94
CA MET A 1 -34.56 -6.22 -18.96
C MET A 1 -33.86 -6.76 -17.73
N SER A 2 -32.87 -7.62 -17.95
CA SER A 2 -32.40 -8.59 -16.95
C SER A 2 -31.49 -7.93 -15.91
N SER A 3 -31.95 -7.92 -14.66
CA SER A 3 -31.16 -7.64 -13.46
C SER A 3 -29.98 -8.62 -13.37
N ARG A 4 -28.77 -8.12 -13.61
CA ARG A 4 -27.50 -8.81 -13.33
C ARG A 4 -26.65 -7.93 -12.43
N PHE A 5 -27.08 -7.75 -11.19
CA PHE A 5 -26.24 -7.13 -10.19
C PHE A 5 -26.28 -8.01 -8.95
N TRP A 6 -25.09 -8.34 -8.44
CA TRP A 6 -24.83 -9.17 -7.27
C TRP A 6 -24.92 -10.68 -7.51
N THR A 7 -24.01 -11.21 -8.33
CA THR A 7 -23.51 -12.56 -8.03
C THR A 7 -22.50 -12.43 -6.89
N SER A 8 -22.87 -12.96 -5.72
CA SER A 8 -21.96 -13.23 -4.61
C SER A 8 -21.03 -14.40 -4.93
N GLU A 9 -20.54 -14.47 -6.16
CA GLU A 9 -19.57 -15.47 -6.57
C GLU A 9 -18.17 -14.91 -6.30
N PRO A 10 -17.34 -15.62 -5.52
CA PRO A 10 -15.97 -15.21 -5.31
C PRO A 10 -15.26 -15.12 -6.67
N MET A 11 -14.78 -13.91 -6.98
CA MET A 11 -14.10 -13.58 -8.23
C MET A 11 -13.05 -14.66 -8.56
N THR A 12 -13.20 -15.29 -9.72
CA THR A 12 -12.38 -16.44 -10.11
C THR A 12 -10.90 -16.04 -10.22
N ARG A 13 -10.00 -17.01 -10.03
CA ARG A 13 -8.54 -16.78 -10.07
C ARG A 13 -8.09 -16.18 -11.41
N GLU A 14 -8.77 -16.54 -12.49
CA GLU A 14 -8.54 -16.06 -13.86
C GLU A 14 -8.99 -14.60 -14.05
N GLU A 15 -10.17 -14.24 -13.53
CA GLU A 15 -10.67 -12.86 -13.59
C GLU A 15 -9.77 -11.91 -12.77
N ARG A 16 -9.24 -12.39 -11.64
CA ARG A 16 -8.25 -11.66 -10.82
C ARG A 16 -6.93 -11.43 -11.57
N ALA A 17 -6.46 -12.44 -12.30
CA ALA A 17 -5.24 -12.34 -13.11
C ALA A 17 -5.44 -11.39 -14.31
N ARG A 18 -6.63 -11.38 -14.94
CA ARG A 18 -6.95 -10.44 -16.02
C ARG A 18 -6.93 -8.99 -15.53
N ARG A 19 -7.57 -8.71 -14.39
CA ARG A 19 -7.59 -7.37 -13.77
C ARG A 19 -6.20 -6.89 -13.33
N ALA A 20 -5.32 -7.80 -12.92
CA ALA A 20 -3.95 -7.47 -12.54
C ALA A 20 -3.08 -6.99 -13.71
N ASN A 21 -3.40 -7.40 -14.95
CA ASN A 21 -2.67 -7.07 -16.17
C ASN A 21 -3.28 -5.91 -16.98
N LEU A 22 -4.32 -5.23 -16.46
CA LEU A 22 -4.92 -4.10 -17.16
C LEU A 22 -3.97 -2.90 -17.22
N PRO A 23 -3.90 -2.19 -18.36
CA PRO A 23 -3.24 -0.90 -18.48
C PRO A 23 -3.73 0.08 -17.42
N TYR A 24 -2.85 0.97 -16.97
CA TYR A 24 -3.13 1.91 -15.87
C TYR A 24 -4.41 2.74 -16.07
N ALA A 25 -4.70 3.14 -17.32
CA ALA A 25 -5.89 3.91 -17.68
C ALA A 25 -7.20 3.13 -17.45
N GLU A 26 -7.24 1.85 -17.81
CA GLU A 26 -8.42 0.99 -17.62
C GLU A 26 -8.63 0.66 -16.14
N ARG A 27 -7.54 0.48 -15.39
CA ARG A 27 -7.60 0.29 -13.93
C ARG A 27 -8.20 1.49 -13.20
N GLN A 28 -7.88 2.71 -13.64
CA GLN A 28 -8.48 3.93 -13.09
C GLN A 28 -9.95 4.10 -13.51
N ALA A 29 -10.33 3.70 -14.72
CA ALA A 29 -11.72 3.73 -15.16
C ALA A 29 -12.59 2.76 -14.35
N GLU A 30 -12.10 1.54 -14.11
CA GLU A 30 -12.81 0.53 -13.30
C GLU A 30 -12.94 0.96 -11.83
N ALA A 31 -11.89 1.57 -11.26
CA ALA A 31 -11.93 2.10 -9.90
C ALA A 31 -12.95 3.26 -9.73
N ARG A 32 -13.07 4.13 -10.74
CA ARG A 32 -14.09 5.20 -10.75
C ARG A 32 -15.50 4.62 -10.85
N ALA A 33 -15.73 3.70 -11.78
CA ALA A 33 -17.03 3.04 -11.93
C ALA A 33 -17.46 2.29 -10.66
N ALA A 34 -16.51 1.62 -9.98
CA ALA A 34 -16.80 0.94 -8.71
C ALA A 34 -17.18 1.93 -7.59
N ARG A 35 -16.56 3.11 -7.56
CA ARG A 35 -16.86 4.15 -6.59
C ARG A 35 -18.21 4.83 -6.86
N GLU A 36 -18.50 5.12 -8.12
CA GLU A 36 -19.81 5.65 -8.54
C GLU A 36 -20.95 4.67 -8.22
N ALA A 37 -20.75 3.37 -8.47
CA ALA A 37 -21.73 2.34 -8.13
C ALA A 37 -21.96 2.23 -6.61
N TYR A 38 -20.91 2.40 -5.80
CA TYR A 38 -21.02 2.41 -4.34
C TYR A 38 -21.80 3.64 -3.83
N ASP A 39 -21.49 4.83 -4.36
CA ASP A 39 -22.18 6.06 -3.98
C ASP A 39 -23.66 6.03 -4.40
N GLN A 40 -23.98 5.41 -5.55
CA GLN A 40 -25.35 5.21 -6.00
C GLN A 40 -26.13 4.26 -5.08
N ALA A 41 -25.54 3.12 -4.71
CA ALA A 41 -26.14 2.19 -3.74
C ALA A 41 -26.35 2.81 -2.34
N GLN A 42 -25.42 3.68 -1.91
CA GLN A 42 -25.58 4.45 -0.67
C GLN A 42 -26.73 5.46 -0.77
N SER A 43 -26.88 6.15 -1.90
CA SER A 43 -27.95 7.13 -2.13
C SER A 43 -29.34 6.49 -2.16
N ASP A 44 -29.47 5.30 -2.76
CA ASP A 44 -30.72 4.53 -2.78
C ASP A 44 -31.13 4.11 -1.36
N SER A 45 -30.17 3.65 -0.53
CA SER A 45 -30.43 3.27 0.87
C SER A 45 -30.85 4.45 1.77
N ARG A 46 -30.45 5.67 1.41
CA ARG A 46 -30.72 6.89 2.18
C ARG A 46 -32.08 7.52 1.85
N SER A 47 -32.64 7.19 0.69
CA SER A 47 -33.96 7.66 0.27
C SER A 47 -35.13 6.92 0.95
N GLU A 48 -34.88 5.75 1.56
CA GLU A 48 -35.93 4.86 2.08
C GLU A 48 -36.24 5.06 3.59
N THR A 49 -35.60 6.01 4.27
CA THR A 49 -35.68 6.14 5.75
C THR A 49 -36.40 7.37 6.30
N TRP A 50 -37.05 8.20 5.47
CA TRP A 50 -37.60 9.49 5.92
C TRP A 50 -39.13 9.70 5.82
N TYR A 51 -39.94 8.64 5.72
CA TYR A 51 -41.39 8.78 6.00
C TYR A 51 -41.97 7.51 6.65
N GLN A 52 -42.08 7.53 7.97
CA GLN A 52 -43.12 6.80 8.70
C GLN A 52 -43.58 7.65 9.88
N GLU A 53 -44.69 8.37 9.64
CA GLU A 53 -45.51 8.97 10.69
C GLU A 53 -45.95 7.88 11.69
N SER A 54 -45.88 8.23 12.98
CA SER A 54 -46.34 7.38 14.08
C SER A 54 -47.87 7.41 14.21
N PRO A 55 -48.48 6.35 14.78
CA PRO A 55 -49.61 6.57 15.70
C PRO A 55 -49.39 5.96 17.10
N PRO A 56 -50.22 6.36 18.10
CA PRO A 56 -49.76 6.63 19.46
C PRO A 56 -49.84 5.44 20.44
N ARG A 57 -48.99 5.53 21.47
CA ARG A 57 -49.05 4.74 22.71
C ARG A 57 -50.44 4.80 23.35
N ARG A 58 -51.07 3.64 23.54
CA ARG A 58 -52.10 3.43 24.58
C ARG A 58 -51.57 2.55 25.69
N SER A 59 -51.50 3.13 26.88
CA SER A 59 -51.40 2.48 28.18
C SER A 59 -52.73 1.78 28.53
N ARG A 60 -52.67 0.55 29.04
CA ARG A 60 -53.77 -0.04 29.83
C ARG A 60 -53.25 -1.00 30.90
N THR A 61 -53.66 -0.72 32.12
CA THR A 61 -53.38 -1.37 33.41
C THR A 61 -54.36 -2.52 33.72
N HIS A 62 -54.12 -3.19 34.88
CA HIS A 62 -54.88 -4.23 35.62
C HIS A 62 -54.52 -5.68 35.23
N ARG A 63 -53.95 -6.56 36.08
CA ARG A 63 -54.02 -6.84 37.54
C ARG A 63 -55.42 -7.20 38.05
N SER A 64 -55.69 -8.51 38.13
CA SER A 64 -56.68 -9.11 39.05
C SER A 64 -56.26 -10.55 39.37
N HIS A 65 -56.32 -10.88 40.65
CA HIS A 65 -56.17 -12.21 41.24
C HIS A 65 -57.34 -13.14 40.87
N ALA A 66 -57.09 -14.45 40.88
CA ALA A 66 -58.07 -15.46 41.26
C ALA A 66 -57.36 -16.65 41.93
N GLU A 67 -57.85 -17.02 43.12
CA GLU A 67 -57.38 -18.10 43.99
C GLU A 67 -57.73 -19.51 43.50
N ALA A 68 -57.01 -20.50 44.04
CA ALA A 68 -57.06 -21.95 43.77
C ALA A 68 -58.31 -22.67 44.36
N PRO A 69 -58.48 -23.99 44.12
CA PRO A 69 -58.14 -24.96 45.17
C PRO A 69 -57.57 -26.32 44.66
N PRO A 70 -57.18 -27.26 45.56
CA PRO A 70 -56.05 -28.17 45.34
C PRO A 70 -56.41 -29.65 45.08
N ALA A 71 -55.33 -30.44 45.00
CA ALA A 71 -55.19 -31.90 45.18
C ALA A 71 -55.09 -32.74 43.89
N SER A 72 -53.94 -33.40 43.73
CA SER A 72 -53.86 -34.86 43.74
C SER A 72 -52.42 -35.34 43.51
N SER A 73 -52.01 -36.32 44.30
CA SER A 73 -50.74 -37.03 44.29
C SER A 73 -50.49 -37.83 43.00
N GLY A 74 -49.26 -37.82 42.48
CA GLY A 74 -48.85 -38.76 41.42
C GLY A 74 -47.41 -38.60 40.95
N ASN A 75 -46.51 -39.41 41.53
CA ASN A 75 -45.21 -39.95 41.07
C ASN A 75 -44.29 -39.18 40.05
N PRO A 76 -43.01 -38.91 40.37
CA PRO A 76 -42.06 -38.22 39.48
C PRO A 76 -41.13 -39.22 38.77
N GLN A 77 -41.58 -39.87 37.69
CA GLN A 77 -40.66 -40.80 36.98
C GLN A 77 -40.90 -40.93 35.47
N PHE A 78 -41.32 -39.85 34.79
CA PHE A 78 -41.59 -39.90 33.34
C PHE A 78 -40.84 -38.87 32.47
N PHE A 79 -39.90 -38.09 33.01
CA PHE A 79 -39.12 -37.16 32.18
C PHE A 79 -37.62 -37.42 32.30
N GLN A 80 -37.19 -38.60 31.87
CA GLN A 80 -35.84 -38.77 31.34
C GLN A 80 -35.86 -38.45 29.84
N GLY A 81 -35.03 -37.48 29.44
CA GLY A 81 -34.53 -37.38 28.06
C GLY A 81 -35.40 -36.65 27.05
N SER A 82 -35.27 -35.33 26.98
CA SER A 82 -35.27 -34.59 25.69
C SER A 82 -34.71 -33.19 25.93
N PRO A 83 -33.69 -32.72 25.19
CA PRO A 83 -33.27 -31.33 25.28
C PRO A 83 -34.46 -30.45 24.89
N GLN A 84 -34.97 -29.66 25.84
CA GLN A 84 -36.08 -28.76 25.55
C GLN A 84 -35.67 -27.79 24.42
N PRO A 85 -36.48 -27.65 23.36
CA PRO A 85 -36.19 -26.68 22.31
C PRO A 85 -36.13 -25.28 22.93
N LYS A 86 -35.00 -24.59 22.73
CA LYS A 86 -34.77 -23.23 23.23
C LYS A 86 -35.96 -22.35 22.87
N SER A 87 -36.50 -21.62 23.85
CA SER A 87 -37.63 -20.72 23.59
C SER A 87 -37.27 -19.67 22.53
N ALA A 88 -38.25 -19.19 21.76
CA ALA A 88 -38.03 -18.15 20.74
C ALA A 88 -37.32 -16.89 21.29
N LYS A 89 -37.52 -16.60 22.59
CA LYS A 89 -36.83 -15.52 23.31
C LYS A 89 -35.35 -15.81 23.53
N GLN A 90 -34.99 -17.04 23.89
CA GLN A 90 -33.60 -17.49 24.02
C GLN A 90 -32.88 -17.51 22.66
N GLN A 91 -33.52 -18.01 21.61
CA GLN A 91 -32.94 -18.01 20.25
C GLN A 91 -32.66 -16.59 19.74
N LYS A 92 -33.60 -15.65 19.95
CA LYS A 92 -33.41 -14.23 19.57
C LYS A 92 -32.28 -13.57 20.37
N GLN A 93 -32.13 -13.92 21.65
CA GLN A 93 -31.05 -13.40 22.49
C GLN A 93 -29.68 -13.95 22.06
N GLU A 94 -29.61 -15.23 21.71
CA GLU A 94 -28.39 -15.89 21.22
C GLU A 94 -27.95 -15.34 19.86
N GLN A 95 -28.88 -15.15 18.93
CA GLN A 95 -28.60 -14.48 17.64
C GLN A 95 -28.12 -13.04 17.81
N LYS A 96 -28.70 -12.29 18.76
CA LYS A 96 -28.25 -10.93 19.07
C LYS A 96 -26.83 -10.93 19.67
N ALA A 97 -26.52 -11.90 20.52
CA ALA A 97 -25.19 -12.07 21.10
C ALA A 97 -24.15 -12.45 20.02
N GLN A 98 -24.50 -13.36 19.09
CA GLN A 98 -23.64 -13.74 17.97
C GLN A 98 -23.33 -12.55 17.06
N LYS A 99 -24.35 -11.78 16.64
CA LYS A 99 -24.14 -10.57 15.82
C LYS A 99 -23.31 -9.51 16.53
N ALA A 100 -23.46 -9.36 17.85
CA ALA A 100 -22.64 -8.43 18.63
C ALA A 100 -21.18 -8.90 18.73
N ALA A 101 -20.93 -10.20 18.90
CA ALA A 101 -19.59 -10.78 18.91
C ALA A 101 -18.91 -10.65 17.54
N GLU A 102 -19.62 -10.94 16.45
CA GLU A 102 -19.12 -10.79 15.08
C GLU A 102 -18.77 -9.32 14.76
N LYS A 103 -19.64 -8.38 15.15
CA LYS A 103 -19.37 -6.94 15.00
C LYS A 103 -18.12 -6.52 15.79
N LYS A 104 -17.94 -7.02 17.01
CA LYS A 104 -16.77 -6.75 17.84
C LYS A 104 -15.50 -7.31 17.21
N HIS A 105 -15.53 -8.56 16.72
CA HIS A 105 -14.41 -9.19 16.02
C HIS A 105 -14.02 -8.40 14.76
N ARG A 106 -14.99 -7.94 13.97
CA ARG A 106 -14.73 -7.11 12.78
C ARG A 106 -14.08 -5.78 13.13
N GLN A 107 -14.51 -5.14 14.22
CA GLN A 107 -13.90 -3.90 14.72
C GLN A 107 -12.48 -4.11 15.27
N GLU A 108 -12.23 -5.24 15.92
CA GLU A 108 -10.89 -5.61 16.39
C GLU A 108 -9.95 -5.91 15.22
N ALA A 109 -10.42 -6.66 14.21
CA ALA A 109 -9.65 -6.92 12.99
C ALA A 109 -9.30 -5.63 12.23
N HIS A 110 -10.24 -4.67 12.12
CA HIS A 110 -9.95 -3.37 11.52
C HIS A 110 -8.90 -2.59 12.31
N ARG A 111 -9.02 -2.56 13.65
CA ARG A 111 -8.03 -1.87 14.51
C ARG A 111 -6.66 -2.52 14.42
N ALA A 112 -6.58 -3.85 14.38
CA ALA A 112 -5.32 -4.57 14.20
C ALA A 112 -4.68 -4.24 12.84
N ALA A 113 -5.45 -4.29 11.75
CA ALA A 113 -4.95 -3.96 10.42
C ALA A 113 -4.45 -2.50 10.32
N GLU A 114 -5.15 -1.56 10.96
CA GLU A 114 -4.72 -0.16 11.02
C GLU A 114 -3.44 0.01 11.85
N GLU A 115 -3.31 -0.72 12.96
CA GLU A 115 -2.10 -0.71 13.78
C GLU A 115 -0.91 -1.30 13.02
N ASP A 116 -1.11 -2.39 12.29
CA ASP A 116 -0.07 -3.02 11.47
C ASP A 116 0.34 -2.12 10.31
N ALA A 117 -0.61 -1.51 9.61
CA ALA A 117 -0.32 -0.49 8.59
C ALA A 117 0.45 0.70 9.18
N ARG A 118 0.14 1.12 10.41
CA ARG A 118 0.88 2.18 11.11
C ARG A 118 2.29 1.72 11.48
N LYS A 119 2.49 0.47 11.91
CA LYS A 119 3.81 -0.10 12.19
C LYS A 119 4.66 -0.18 10.94
N GLU A 120 4.09 -0.66 9.83
CA GLU A 120 4.77 -0.70 8.53
C GLU A 120 5.15 0.69 8.06
N LYS A 121 4.22 1.66 8.13
CA LYS A 121 4.50 3.06 7.78
C LYS A 121 5.67 3.61 8.61
N LYS A 122 5.65 3.42 9.93
CA LYS A 122 6.75 3.83 10.82
C LYS A 122 8.06 3.14 10.48
N HIS A 123 8.02 1.86 10.15
CA HIS A 123 9.21 1.10 9.75
C HIS A 123 9.83 1.71 8.49
N PHE A 124 9.03 2.01 7.46
CA PHE A 124 9.52 2.69 6.25
C PHE A 124 10.03 4.10 6.53
N GLU A 125 9.36 4.89 7.37
CA GLU A 125 9.82 6.23 7.77
C GLU A 125 11.14 6.18 8.57
N SER A 126 11.36 5.13 9.37
CA SER A 126 12.59 4.95 10.14
C SER A 126 13.75 4.34 9.33
N MET A 127 13.48 3.86 8.12
CA MET A 127 14.48 3.17 7.31
C MET A 127 15.39 4.16 6.61
N SER A 128 16.70 3.93 6.68
CA SER A 128 17.65 4.75 5.92
C SER A 128 17.48 4.49 4.42
N GLN A 129 17.79 5.48 3.57
CA GLN A 129 17.75 5.28 2.11
C GLN A 129 18.64 4.12 1.66
N TRP A 130 19.74 3.89 2.39
CA TRP A 130 20.70 2.84 2.10
C TRP A 130 20.15 1.46 2.45
N ASP A 131 19.42 1.33 3.56
CA ASP A 131 18.77 0.08 3.94
C ASP A 131 17.60 -0.26 3.02
N TYR A 132 16.86 0.76 2.57
CA TYR A 132 15.88 0.59 1.51
C TYR A 132 16.54 0.08 0.23
N ALA A 133 17.61 0.73 -0.24
CA ALA A 133 18.33 0.30 -1.45
C ALA A 133 18.93 -1.13 -1.32
N LYS A 134 19.35 -1.54 -0.12
CA LYS A 134 19.84 -2.91 0.13
C LYS A 134 18.80 -3.98 -0.21
N GLN A 135 17.52 -3.74 0.06
CA GLN A 135 16.44 -4.70 -0.21
C GLN A 135 16.27 -4.96 -1.71
N TRP A 136 16.61 -3.99 -2.55
CA TRP A 136 16.43 -4.06 -4.00
C TRP A 136 17.70 -4.45 -4.76
N ARG A 137 18.81 -4.75 -4.07
CA ARG A 137 20.14 -4.98 -4.69
C ARG A 137 20.14 -5.94 -5.88
N THR A 138 19.48 -7.09 -5.75
CA THR A 138 19.45 -8.09 -6.83
C THR A 138 18.66 -7.55 -8.02
N SER A 139 17.47 -7.02 -7.78
CA SER A 139 16.63 -6.44 -8.83
C SER A 139 17.30 -5.23 -9.52
N ASP A 140 17.97 -4.38 -8.75
CA ASP A 140 18.69 -3.21 -9.26
C ASP A 140 19.91 -3.64 -10.08
N ARG A 141 20.64 -4.69 -9.67
CA ARG A 141 21.73 -5.28 -10.45
C ARG A 141 21.22 -5.87 -11.76
N ASP A 142 20.09 -6.57 -11.75
CA ASP A 142 19.52 -7.16 -12.96
C ASP A 142 19.01 -6.10 -13.93
N ALA A 143 18.38 -5.03 -13.43
CA ALA A 143 17.84 -3.96 -14.26
C ALA A 143 18.91 -3.01 -14.81
N TYR A 144 19.90 -2.65 -14.00
CA TYR A 144 20.85 -1.57 -14.30
C TYR A 144 22.32 -2.02 -14.36
N GLY A 145 22.62 -3.30 -14.12
CA GLY A 145 23.98 -3.82 -14.03
C GLY A 145 24.82 -3.55 -15.27
N ASN A 146 24.27 -3.79 -16.46
CA ASN A 146 24.99 -3.50 -17.71
C ASN A 146 25.31 -2.00 -17.84
N ALA A 147 24.38 -1.13 -17.48
CA ALA A 147 24.61 0.32 -17.53
C ALA A 147 25.68 0.76 -16.52
N PHE A 148 25.74 0.12 -15.35
CA PHE A 148 26.79 0.35 -14.36
C PHE A 148 28.15 -0.12 -14.88
N ASP A 149 28.21 -1.33 -15.45
CA ASP A 149 29.47 -1.93 -15.89
C ASP A 149 30.09 -1.10 -17.03
N ASP A 150 29.28 -0.65 -18.00
CA ASP A 150 29.69 0.26 -19.07
C ASP A 150 30.19 1.61 -18.52
N PHE A 151 29.46 2.21 -17.58
CA PHE A 151 29.87 3.45 -16.91
C PHE A 151 31.17 3.27 -16.12
N SER A 152 31.28 2.19 -15.36
CA SER A 152 32.45 1.91 -14.51
C SER A 152 33.70 1.69 -15.34
N ALA A 153 33.60 0.92 -16.43
CA ALA A 153 34.68 0.66 -17.36
C ALA A 153 35.13 1.96 -18.07
N SER A 154 34.19 2.74 -18.61
CA SER A 154 34.50 4.01 -19.27
C SER A 154 35.08 5.03 -18.28
N ALA A 155 34.56 5.11 -17.06
CA ALA A 155 35.11 5.95 -15.99
C ALA A 155 36.52 5.53 -15.57
N ALA A 156 36.81 4.24 -15.51
CA ALA A 156 38.14 3.75 -15.18
C ALA A 156 39.15 4.09 -16.28
N ALA A 157 38.76 3.89 -17.55
CA ALA A 157 39.57 4.25 -18.70
C ALA A 157 39.84 5.76 -18.75
N PHE A 158 38.79 6.59 -18.59
CA PHE A 158 38.90 8.04 -18.60
C PHE A 158 39.78 8.60 -17.48
N ILE A 159 39.70 8.04 -16.28
CA ILE A 159 40.52 8.54 -15.15
C ILE A 159 41.98 8.13 -15.29
N LYS A 160 42.24 6.99 -15.94
CA LYS A 160 43.59 6.57 -16.27
C LYS A 160 44.17 7.42 -17.41
N ASP A 161 43.33 7.74 -18.39
CA ASP A 161 43.69 8.50 -19.59
C ASP A 161 42.63 9.59 -19.86
N ASN A 162 42.96 10.82 -19.46
CA ASN A 162 42.07 11.98 -19.57
C ASN A 162 41.83 12.45 -21.02
N THR A 163 42.39 11.76 -22.03
CA THR A 163 42.15 12.02 -23.45
C THR A 163 40.96 11.23 -24.00
N GLN A 164 40.51 10.20 -23.26
CA GLN A 164 39.33 9.41 -23.60
C GLN A 164 38.04 10.24 -23.50
N GLU A 165 36.97 9.76 -24.13
CA GLU A 165 35.66 10.38 -23.96
C GLU A 165 35.21 10.34 -22.49
N PHE A 166 34.54 11.41 -22.06
CA PHE A 166 33.94 11.46 -20.73
C PHE A 166 32.89 10.34 -20.58
N PRO A 167 32.81 9.65 -19.42
CA PRO A 167 31.93 8.50 -19.26
C PRO A 167 30.47 8.83 -19.58
N ARG A 168 29.88 8.03 -20.45
CA ARG A 168 28.50 8.21 -20.88
C ARG A 168 27.57 7.52 -19.89
N LEU A 169 26.59 8.27 -19.40
CA LEU A 169 25.54 7.76 -18.52
C LEU A 169 24.31 7.41 -19.36
N LYS A 170 23.72 6.24 -19.09
CA LYS A 170 22.52 5.79 -19.79
C LYS A 170 21.31 6.61 -19.32
N LYS A 171 20.48 7.04 -20.28
CA LYS A 171 19.20 7.69 -20.00
C LYS A 171 18.16 6.61 -19.72
N HIS A 172 17.49 6.71 -18.58
CA HIS A 172 16.44 5.77 -18.16
C HIS A 172 15.04 6.38 -18.24
N GLY A 173 14.94 7.70 -18.44
CA GLY A 173 13.67 8.41 -18.48
C GLY A 173 13.17 8.70 -17.06
N CYS A 174 13.41 9.93 -16.59
CA CYS A 174 12.96 10.35 -15.28
C CYS A 174 11.63 11.12 -15.35
N ALA A 175 10.66 10.71 -14.53
CA ALA A 175 9.37 11.38 -14.35
C ALA A 175 9.14 11.83 -12.90
N ARG A 176 10.18 11.85 -12.05
CA ARG A 176 10.07 12.26 -10.64
C ARG A 176 10.03 13.80 -10.53
N ASN A 177 9.23 14.31 -9.59
CA ASN A 177 8.95 15.75 -9.45
C ASN A 177 10.14 16.57 -8.94
N ASN A 178 11.01 15.98 -8.13
CA ASN A 178 12.20 16.61 -7.53
C ASN A 178 13.47 16.43 -8.38
N CYS A 179 13.31 16.23 -9.69
CA CYS A 179 14.38 15.90 -10.61
C CYS A 179 15.31 17.10 -10.91
N VAL A 180 16.55 17.03 -10.44
CA VAL A 180 17.63 17.93 -10.89
C VAL A 180 18.35 17.31 -12.10
N ARG A 181 18.37 18.06 -13.21
CA ARG A 181 19.01 17.66 -14.48
C ARG A 181 20.36 18.35 -14.65
N GLY A 182 21.39 17.58 -14.96
CA GLY A 182 22.69 18.10 -15.41
C GLY A 182 22.67 18.31 -16.91
N GLU A 183 22.42 19.54 -17.37
CA GLU A 183 22.24 19.88 -18.79
C GLU A 183 23.40 19.38 -19.66
N ILE A 184 24.64 19.52 -19.17
CA ILE A 184 25.87 19.16 -19.90
C ILE A 184 26.00 17.64 -20.09
N LEU A 185 25.58 16.85 -19.11
CA LEU A 185 25.62 15.39 -19.19
C LEU A 185 24.33 14.82 -19.81
N GLY A 186 23.28 15.65 -19.95
CA GLY A 186 21.99 15.27 -20.51
C GLY A 186 21.23 14.24 -19.66
N VAL A 187 21.62 14.06 -18.39
CA VAL A 187 21.03 13.11 -17.44
C VAL A 187 20.68 13.81 -16.13
N CYS A 188 19.77 13.23 -15.37
CA CYS A 188 19.41 13.70 -14.03
C CYS A 188 20.01 12.86 -12.91
N HIS A 189 19.95 13.37 -11.69
CA HIS A 189 20.49 12.65 -10.52
C HIS A 189 19.80 11.29 -10.30
N HIS A 190 18.52 11.14 -10.66
CA HIS A 190 17.83 9.84 -10.61
C HIS A 190 18.37 8.83 -11.62
N GLU A 191 18.75 9.27 -12.82
CA GLU A 191 19.37 8.39 -13.82
C GLU A 191 20.79 7.99 -13.41
N VAL A 192 21.52 8.91 -12.77
CA VAL A 192 22.80 8.61 -12.12
C VAL A 192 22.59 7.60 -10.98
N GLU A 193 21.58 7.81 -10.13
CA GLU A 193 21.22 6.91 -9.04
C GLU A 193 20.91 5.49 -9.56
N MET A 194 20.05 5.36 -10.56
CA MET A 194 19.71 4.07 -11.19
C MET A 194 20.96 3.38 -11.74
N THR A 195 21.82 4.12 -12.42
CA THR A 195 23.07 3.56 -12.95
C THR A 195 23.99 3.09 -11.82
N LEU A 196 24.15 3.86 -10.74
CA LEU A 196 25.01 3.48 -9.60
C LEU A 196 24.42 2.34 -8.76
N ARG A 197 23.08 2.23 -8.68
CA ARG A 197 22.38 1.08 -8.07
C ARG A 197 22.68 -0.24 -8.79
N GLY A 198 22.91 -0.18 -10.11
CA GLY A 198 23.39 -1.31 -10.91
C GLY A 198 24.71 -1.93 -10.45
N SER A 199 25.46 -1.30 -9.54
CA SER A 199 26.64 -1.90 -8.93
C SER A 199 26.35 -3.15 -8.10
N GLY A 200 25.11 -3.32 -7.61
CA GLY A 200 24.75 -4.35 -6.63
C GLY A 200 25.29 -4.06 -5.22
N VAL A 201 26.13 -3.03 -5.05
CA VAL A 201 26.71 -2.59 -3.78
C VAL A 201 26.47 -1.08 -3.61
N PHE A 202 25.19 -0.69 -3.68
CA PHE A 202 24.77 0.69 -3.44
C PHE A 202 24.71 0.95 -1.92
N ASP A 203 25.78 1.50 -1.37
CA ASP A 203 25.87 1.91 0.03
C ASP A 203 26.52 3.30 0.16
N GLU A 204 26.41 3.87 1.35
CA GLU A 204 26.93 5.21 1.64
C GLU A 204 28.44 5.31 1.37
N LYS A 205 29.19 4.24 1.64
CA LYS A 205 30.64 4.19 1.45
C LYS A 205 31.02 4.24 -0.03
N MET A 206 30.32 3.47 -0.86
CA MET A 206 30.47 3.46 -2.32
C MET A 206 30.15 4.84 -2.88
N MET A 207 29.03 5.45 -2.48
CA MET A 207 28.64 6.77 -2.96
C MET A 207 29.64 7.85 -2.57
N LYS A 208 30.14 7.86 -1.33
CA LYS A 208 31.20 8.78 -0.90
C LYS A 208 32.49 8.59 -1.71
N LYS A 209 32.86 7.35 -2.03
CA LYS A 209 34.04 7.06 -2.86
C LYS A 209 33.87 7.59 -4.28
N GLU A 210 32.71 7.36 -4.89
CA GLU A 210 32.42 7.85 -6.24
C GLU A 210 32.35 9.38 -6.27
N ARG A 211 31.75 10.01 -5.26
CA ARG A 211 31.78 11.47 -5.09
C ARG A 211 33.21 12.03 -5.08
N LEU A 212 34.09 11.44 -4.27
CA LEU A 212 35.49 11.88 -4.17
C LEU A 212 36.27 11.68 -5.48
N ARG A 213 35.90 10.68 -6.28
CA ARG A 213 36.48 10.41 -7.60
C ARG A 213 36.25 11.57 -8.57
N TRP A 214 35.08 12.20 -8.48
CA TRP A 214 34.65 13.31 -9.34
C TRP A 214 34.85 14.70 -8.71
N HIS A 215 35.55 14.79 -7.57
CA HIS A 215 35.74 16.06 -6.86
C HIS A 215 36.38 17.14 -7.73
N PRO A 216 35.87 18.39 -7.72
CA PRO A 216 36.37 19.48 -8.57
C PRO A 216 37.89 19.68 -8.50
N ASP A 217 38.48 19.58 -7.30
CA ASP A 217 39.93 19.74 -7.10
C ASP A 217 40.80 18.80 -7.96
N ARG A 218 40.29 17.61 -8.34
CA ARG A 218 41.01 16.66 -9.20
C ARG A 218 41.01 17.05 -10.67
N TRP A 219 40.11 17.96 -11.05
CA TRP A 219 39.85 18.33 -12.43
C TRP A 219 40.09 19.82 -12.70
N THR A 220 40.62 20.56 -11.74
CA THR A 220 40.96 21.98 -11.86
C THR A 220 41.88 22.24 -13.06
N GLY A 221 41.51 23.21 -13.90
CA GLY A 221 42.30 23.64 -15.06
C GLY A 221 42.12 22.77 -16.31
N LYS A 222 41.22 21.78 -16.29
CA LYS A 222 40.97 20.88 -17.44
C LYS A 222 39.80 21.33 -18.35
N GLY A 223 39.43 22.62 -18.30
CA GLY A 223 38.40 23.21 -19.17
C GLY A 223 37.06 22.46 -19.10
N ASP A 224 36.53 22.04 -20.24
CA ASP A 224 35.25 21.33 -20.37
C ASP A 224 35.15 20.06 -19.50
N LEU A 225 36.26 19.36 -19.28
CA LEU A 225 36.28 18.16 -18.42
C LEU A 225 36.00 18.52 -16.96
N GLN A 226 36.49 19.66 -16.50
CA GLN A 226 36.19 20.17 -15.17
C GLN A 226 34.70 20.44 -15.00
N ILE A 227 34.07 21.03 -16.03
CA ILE A 227 32.64 21.34 -15.99
C ILE A 227 31.82 20.05 -15.96
N LYS A 228 32.14 19.07 -16.82
CA LYS A 228 31.48 17.75 -16.84
C LYS A 228 31.64 16.99 -15.52
N ALA A 229 32.86 16.96 -14.96
CA ALA A 229 33.12 16.33 -13.67
C ALA A 229 32.39 17.02 -12.52
N ASN A 230 32.32 18.35 -12.52
CA ASN A 230 31.59 19.12 -11.52
C ASN A 230 30.07 18.85 -11.58
N VAL A 231 29.48 18.78 -12.78
CA VAL A 231 28.07 18.39 -12.92
C VAL A 231 27.83 16.99 -12.36
N LEU A 232 28.67 16.01 -12.70
CA LEU A 232 28.53 14.65 -12.16
C LEU A 232 28.68 14.62 -10.63
N PHE A 233 29.64 15.37 -10.09
CA PHE A 233 29.83 15.53 -8.65
C PHE A 233 28.60 16.09 -7.96
N GLN A 234 27.98 17.14 -8.51
CA GLN A 234 26.76 17.75 -7.94
C GLN A 234 25.57 16.78 -7.95
N LEU A 235 25.40 16.02 -9.05
CA LEU A 235 24.35 15.00 -9.11
C LEU A 235 24.58 13.90 -8.07
N ILE A 236 25.83 13.44 -7.88
CA ILE A 236 26.17 12.43 -6.85
C ILE A 236 25.97 13.00 -5.43
N GLN A 237 26.39 14.24 -5.19
CA GLN A 237 26.17 14.94 -3.92
C GLN A 237 24.69 14.98 -3.57
N ARG A 238 23.84 15.34 -4.55
CA ARG A 238 22.38 15.38 -4.36
C ARG A 238 21.80 14.02 -3.94
N ILE A 239 22.32 12.92 -4.49
CA ILE A 239 21.90 11.55 -4.10
C ILE A 239 22.34 11.23 -2.66
N ILE A 240 23.52 11.67 -2.25
CA ILE A 240 24.05 11.43 -0.89
C ILE A 240 23.28 12.23 0.16
N ASP A 241 23.00 13.51 -0.13
CA ASP A 241 22.24 14.37 0.78
C ASP A 241 20.79 13.91 0.94
N GLY A 242 20.33 13.06 0.02
CA GLY A 242 18.97 12.55 -0.02
C GLY A 242 17.99 13.65 -0.45
N ASP A 243 16.75 13.21 -0.68
CA ASP A 243 15.67 14.14 -0.94
C ASP A 243 15.18 14.78 0.36
N VAL A 244 15.88 15.83 0.78
CA VAL A 244 15.54 16.66 1.95
C VAL A 244 14.12 17.27 1.86
N ASN A 245 13.45 17.20 0.69
CA ASN A 245 12.13 17.80 0.43
C ASN A 245 11.11 16.84 -0.24
N ALA A 246 11.20 15.52 -0.02
CA ALA A 246 10.20 14.57 -0.52
C ALA A 246 9.00 14.41 0.43
#